data_AF-C7D780-F1
#
_entry.id   AF-C7D780-F1
#
_cell.length_a   1.000
_cell.length_b   1.000
_cell.length_c   1.000
_cell.angle_alpha   90.00
_cell.angle_beta   90.00
_cell.angle_gamma   90.00
#
_symmetry.space_group_name_H-M   'P 1'
#
loop_
_entity.id
_entity.type
_entity.pdbx_description
1 polymer ?
#
loop_
_entity_poly.entity_id
_entity_poly.type
_entity_poly.pdbx_seq_one_letter_code
_entity_poly.pdbx_strand_id
1 'polypeptide(L)'
;MTDITDLEQRIISALDRIKTGVDGMGPAAPAASSGEADDLRRALDEEKTANAQLEERVKLLKDRQDGTINGLQSKTTEQQNRLSSLEAELAKVRATNDQLRDINAQLRQANETGVGEPHLINKAMLAELEALRAVRASDRGELDAMIAEIEPLAGEA
;
A
#
# COMPACT_ATOMS: atom_id res chain seq x y z
N MET A 1 20.52 -61.89 64.86
CA MET A 1 20.62 -60.67 65.69
C MET A 1 21.41 -59.58 64.97
N THR A 2 22.46 -59.90 64.20
CA THR A 2 23.27 -58.94 63.43
C THR A 2 22.49 -58.16 62.36
N ASP A 3 21.53 -58.80 61.68
CA ASP A 3 20.75 -58.14 60.61
C ASP A 3 19.84 -57.01 61.13
N ILE A 4 19.38 -57.11 62.37
CA ILE A 4 18.53 -56.07 62.99
C ILE A 4 19.38 -54.84 63.29
N THR A 5 20.61 -55.04 63.77
CA THR A 5 21.54 -53.95 64.11
C THR A 5 22.01 -53.20 62.85
N ASP A 6 22.22 -53.91 61.73
CA ASP A 6 22.56 -53.30 60.44
C ASP A 6 21.39 -52.49 59.86
N LEU A 7 20.16 -52.98 60.01
CA LEU A 7 18.95 -52.25 59.61
C LEU A 7 18.75 -50.99 60.47
N GLU A 8 18.97 -51.07 61.78
CA GLU A 8 18.92 -49.93 62.70
C GLU A 8 19.95 -48.86 62.33
N GLN A 9 21.21 -49.24 62.06
CA GLN A 9 22.24 -48.30 61.61
C GLN A 9 21.90 -47.63 60.28
N ARG A 10 21.31 -48.38 59.33
CA ARG A 10 20.84 -47.83 58.06
C ARG A 10 19.67 -46.86 58.23
N ILE A 11 18.73 -47.16 59.11
CA ILE A 11 17.59 -46.28 59.40
C ILE A 11 18.08 -44.98 60.05
N ILE A 12 19.00 -45.07 61.02
CA ILE A 12 19.57 -43.89 61.67
C ILE A 12 20.31 -43.01 60.65
N SER A 13 21.11 -43.61 59.77
CA SER A 13 21.79 -42.87 58.69
C SER A 13 20.83 -42.23 57.70
N ALA A 14 19.73 -42.92 57.34
CA ALA A 14 18.70 -42.38 56.48
C ALA A 14 17.96 -41.22 57.14
N LEU A 15 17.64 -41.34 58.44
CA LEU A 15 16.99 -40.29 59.22
C LEU A 15 17.89 -39.07 59.40
N ASP A 16 19.19 -39.26 59.65
CA ASP A 16 20.16 -38.15 59.71
C ASP A 16 20.29 -37.46 58.35
N ARG A 17 20.32 -38.22 57.24
CA ARG A 17 20.30 -37.65 55.89
C ARG A 17 19.03 -36.84 55.63
N ILE A 18 17.86 -37.36 56.01
CA ILE A 18 16.59 -36.64 55.88
C ILE A 18 16.62 -35.39 56.75
N LYS A 19 17.09 -35.48 57.99
CA LYS A 19 17.23 -34.33 58.89
C LYS A 19 18.14 -33.26 58.29
N THR A 20 19.33 -33.62 57.81
CA THR A 20 20.21 -32.67 57.10
C THR A 20 19.61 -32.15 55.79
N GLY A 21 18.80 -32.97 55.10
CA GLY A 21 18.07 -32.56 53.91
C GLY A 21 16.99 -31.52 54.23
N VAL A 22 16.23 -31.72 55.32
CA VAL A 22 15.18 -30.81 55.78
C VAL A 22 15.78 -29.53 56.39
N ASP A 23 16.85 -29.65 57.16
CA ASP A 23 17.59 -28.51 57.72
C ASP A 23 18.29 -27.71 56.59
N GLY A 24 18.73 -28.39 55.52
CA GLY A 24 19.29 -27.79 54.31
C GLY A 24 18.24 -27.19 53.37
N MET A 25 17.00 -27.68 53.42
CA MET A 25 15.81 -27.02 52.87
C MET A 25 15.34 -25.88 53.78
N GLY A 26 16.31 -25.16 54.38
CA GLY A 26 16.10 -23.98 55.24
C GLY A 26 14.99 -23.08 54.69
N PRO A 27 14.33 -22.30 55.58
CA PRO A 27 12.98 -21.79 55.41
C PRO A 27 12.71 -21.45 53.95
N ALA A 28 11.71 -22.10 53.36
CA ALA A 28 11.28 -21.91 51.97
C ALA A 28 11.56 -20.47 51.57
N ALA A 29 12.39 -20.29 50.52
CA ALA A 29 12.89 -19.00 50.04
C ALA A 29 11.88 -17.91 50.37
N PRO A 30 12.28 -16.83 51.08
CA PRO A 30 11.34 -15.91 51.71
C PRO A 30 10.27 -15.60 50.69
N ALA A 31 9.04 -16.04 50.96
CA ALA A 31 7.90 -15.70 50.13
C ALA A 31 8.05 -14.21 49.86
N ALA A 32 8.22 -13.83 48.58
CA ALA A 32 8.55 -12.46 48.18
C ALA A 32 7.80 -11.54 49.11
N SER A 33 8.54 -10.69 49.85
CA SER A 33 7.93 -9.91 50.92
C SER A 33 6.70 -9.22 50.32
N SER A 34 5.58 -9.16 51.04
CA SER A 34 4.31 -8.71 50.44
C SER A 34 4.47 -7.36 49.71
N GLY A 35 5.40 -6.51 50.16
CA GLY A 35 5.82 -5.28 49.47
C GLY A 35 6.47 -5.49 48.09
N GLU A 36 7.43 -6.40 47.92
CA GLU A 36 8.04 -6.69 46.61
C GLU A 36 7.02 -7.26 45.61
N ALA A 37 6.09 -8.10 46.10
CA ALA A 37 5.02 -8.63 45.27
C ALA A 37 4.03 -7.53 44.81
N ASP A 38 3.76 -6.54 45.67
CA ASP A 38 2.88 -5.42 45.35
C ASP A 38 3.58 -4.39 44.42
N ASP A 39 4.88 -4.15 44.58
CA ASP A 39 5.67 -3.30 43.68
C ASP A 39 5.77 -3.90 42.27
N LEU A 40 6.00 -5.22 42.15
CA LEU A 40 6.00 -5.92 40.87
C LEU A 40 4.64 -5.90 40.19
N ARG A 41 3.53 -6.00 40.95
CA ARG A 41 2.17 -5.88 40.41
C ARG A 41 1.92 -4.49 39.86
N ARG A 42 2.36 -3.45 40.58
CA ARG A 42 2.24 -2.07 40.13
C ARG A 42 3.04 -1.82 38.86
N ALA A 43 4.29 -2.28 38.79
CA ALA A 43 5.11 -2.17 37.59
C ALA A 43 4.48 -2.92 36.40
N LEU A 44 3.90 -4.10 36.63
CA LEU A 44 3.19 -4.86 35.60
C LEU A 44 1.95 -4.12 35.08
N ASP A 45 1.19 -3.48 35.97
CA ASP A 45 0.02 -2.69 35.59
C ASP A 45 0.43 -1.42 34.82
N GLU A 46 1.50 -0.74 35.24
CA GLU A 46 2.10 0.39 34.52
C GLU A 46 2.55 -0.03 33.10
N GLU A 47 3.28 -1.15 32.96
CA GLU A 47 3.69 -1.69 31.66
C GLU A 47 2.50 -2.11 30.78
N LYS A 48 1.46 -2.71 31.36
CA LYS A 48 0.22 -3.04 30.62
C LYS A 48 -0.47 -1.79 30.10
N THR A 49 -0.53 -0.72 30.90
CA THR A 49 -1.13 0.54 30.43
C THR A 49 -0.29 1.19 29.33
N ALA A 50 1.04 1.18 29.45
CA ALA A 50 1.94 1.68 28.41
C ALA A 50 1.81 0.86 27.11
N ASN A 51 1.73 -0.46 27.21
CA ASN A 51 1.56 -1.33 26.06
C ASN A 51 0.22 -1.10 25.36
N ALA A 52 -0.88 -0.97 26.10
CA ALA A 52 -2.19 -0.64 25.53
C ALA A 52 -2.19 0.70 24.77
N GLN A 53 -1.51 1.72 25.30
CA GLN A 53 -1.36 3.01 24.62
C GLN A 53 -0.50 2.91 23.35
N LEU A 54 0.55 2.09 23.37
CA LEU A 54 1.39 1.84 22.20
C LEU A 54 0.63 1.07 21.11
N GLU A 55 -0.15 0.05 21.48
CA GLU A 55 -1.02 -0.69 20.56
C GLU A 55 -2.03 0.23 19.88
N GLU A 56 -2.67 1.13 20.63
CA GLU A 56 -3.58 2.13 20.07
C GLU A 56 -2.87 3.09 19.11
N ARG A 57 -1.69 3.59 19.48
CA ARG A 57 -0.87 4.45 18.60
C ARG A 57 -0.45 3.73 17.33
N VAL A 58 -0.02 2.47 17.43
CA VAL A 58 0.35 1.65 16.27
C VAL A 58 -0.85 1.43 15.36
N LYS A 59 -2.03 1.16 15.93
CA LYS A 59 -3.27 1.02 15.16
C LYS A 59 -3.60 2.31 14.41
N LEU A 60 -3.58 3.45 15.08
CA LEU A 60 -3.86 4.74 14.45
C LEU A 60 -2.84 5.11 13.37
N LEU A 61 -1.56 4.78 13.58
CA LEU A 61 -0.52 4.98 12.57
C LEU A 61 -0.74 4.07 11.36
N LYS A 62 -1.10 2.80 11.56
CA LYS A 62 -1.44 1.87 10.47
C LYS A 62 -2.65 2.36 9.68
N ASP A 63 -3.73 2.73 10.35
CA ASP A 63 -4.93 3.24 9.69
C ASP A 63 -4.62 4.48 8.83
N ARG A 64 -3.77 5.40 9.34
CA ARG A 64 -3.30 6.55 8.57
C ARG A 64 -2.43 6.15 7.37
N GLN A 65 -1.49 5.22 7.57
CA GLN A 65 -0.60 4.74 6.51
C GLN A 65 -1.40 4.04 5.42
N ASP A 66 -2.31 3.14 5.78
CA ASP A 66 -3.19 2.45 4.85
C ASP A 66 -4.05 3.44 4.06
N GLY A 67 -4.59 4.47 4.72
CA GLY A 67 -5.29 5.58 4.05
C GLY A 67 -4.41 6.29 3.02
N THR A 68 -3.16 6.63 3.38
CA THR A 68 -2.23 7.29 2.44
C THR A 68 -1.81 6.39 1.29
N ILE A 69 -1.56 5.10 1.56
CA ILE A 69 -1.17 4.11 0.54
C ILE A 69 -2.33 3.91 -0.45
N ASN A 70 -3.55 3.71 0.04
CA ASN A 70 -4.73 3.56 -0.80
C ASN A 70 -4.97 4.82 -1.65
N GLY A 71 -4.81 6.01 -1.07
CA GLY A 71 -4.91 7.28 -1.80
C GLY A 71 -3.86 7.42 -2.91
N LEU A 72 -2.60 7.07 -2.61
CA LEU A 72 -1.52 7.09 -3.61
C LEU A 72 -1.74 6.04 -4.71
N GLN A 73 -2.14 4.82 -4.35
CA GLN A 73 -2.46 3.76 -5.31
C GLN A 73 -3.59 4.19 -6.25
N SER A 74 -4.66 4.78 -5.73
CA SER A 74 -5.75 5.32 -6.54
C SER A 74 -5.25 6.37 -7.54
N LYS A 75 -4.47 7.35 -7.07
CA LYS A 75 -3.86 8.39 -7.93
C LYS A 75 -2.94 7.79 -8.99
N THR A 76 -2.14 6.79 -8.67
CA THR A 76 -1.29 6.10 -9.64
C THR A 76 -2.12 5.39 -10.70
N THR A 77 -3.20 4.71 -10.32
CA THR A 77 -4.09 4.05 -11.30
C THR A 77 -4.79 5.05 -12.21
N GLU A 78 -5.25 6.19 -11.66
CA GLU A 78 -5.86 7.27 -12.43
C GLU A 78 -4.87 7.88 -13.42
N GLN A 79 -3.65 8.17 -12.98
CA GLN A 79 -2.57 8.69 -13.85
C GLN A 79 -2.21 7.70 -14.95
N GLN A 80 -2.14 6.40 -14.66
CA GLN A 80 -1.87 5.37 -15.66
C GLN A 80 -2.96 5.31 -16.73
N ASN A 81 -4.22 5.43 -16.33
CA ASN A 81 -5.36 5.49 -17.27
C ASN A 81 -5.33 6.76 -18.12
N ARG A 82 -4.94 7.89 -17.53
CA ARG A 82 -4.80 9.16 -18.28
C ARG A 82 -3.66 9.09 -19.30
N LEU A 83 -2.53 8.49 -18.92
CA LEU A 83 -1.40 8.26 -19.83
C LEU A 83 -1.79 7.36 -21.00
N SER A 84 -2.50 6.24 -20.76
CA SER A 84 -2.92 5.35 -21.85
C SER A 84 -3.92 6.02 -22.80
N SER A 85 -4.80 6.88 -22.29
CA SER A 85 -5.69 7.70 -23.13
C SER A 85 -4.90 8.68 -24.01
N LEU A 86 -3.94 9.41 -23.43
CA LEU A 86 -3.09 10.34 -24.18
C LEU A 86 -2.22 9.63 -25.23
N GLU A 87 -1.70 8.43 -24.92
CA GLU A 87 -0.97 7.61 -25.89
C GLU A 87 -1.85 7.20 -27.08
N ALA A 88 -3.12 6.83 -26.83
CA ALA A 88 -4.08 6.50 -27.87
C ALA A 88 -4.43 7.72 -28.74
N GLU A 89 -4.59 8.89 -28.12
CA GLU A 89 -4.83 10.15 -28.84
C GLU A 89 -3.63 10.56 -29.70
N LEU A 90 -2.40 10.47 -29.17
CA LEU A 90 -1.18 10.73 -29.93
C LEU A 90 -1.03 9.77 -31.11
N ALA A 91 -1.32 8.48 -30.91
CA ALA A 91 -1.30 7.51 -32.00
C ALA A 91 -2.32 7.87 -33.10
N LYS A 92 -3.52 8.30 -32.71
CA LYS A 92 -4.56 8.76 -33.65
C LYS A 92 -4.12 10.01 -34.41
N VAL A 93 -3.56 11.01 -33.74
CA VAL A 93 -3.08 12.24 -34.38
C VAL A 93 -1.93 11.96 -35.35
N ARG A 94 -1.01 11.05 -35.00
CA ARG A 94 0.06 10.62 -35.93
C ARG A 94 -0.51 9.94 -37.17
N ALA A 95 -1.46 9.01 -36.99
CA ALA A 95 -2.10 8.32 -38.10
C ALA A 95 -2.85 9.28 -39.03
N THR A 96 -3.61 10.24 -38.49
CA THR A 96 -4.32 11.23 -39.31
C THR A 96 -3.36 12.18 -40.02
N ASN A 97 -2.24 12.55 -39.39
CA ASN A 97 -1.21 13.38 -40.03
C ASN A 97 -0.54 12.65 -41.21
N ASP A 98 -0.22 11.37 -41.05
CA ASP A 98 0.38 10.56 -42.11
C ASP A 98 -0.62 10.37 -43.28
N GLN A 99 -1.90 10.14 -42.99
CA GLN A 99 -2.96 10.12 -44.00
C GLN A 99 -3.09 11.45 -44.74
N LEU A 100 -3.07 12.58 -44.03
CA LEU A 100 -3.11 13.90 -44.64
C LEU A 100 -1.89 14.16 -45.53
N ARG A 101 -0.70 13.71 -45.13
CA ARG A 101 0.52 13.82 -45.95
C ARG A 101 0.42 13.00 -47.24
N ASP A 102 -0.07 11.76 -47.15
CA ASP A 102 -0.30 10.90 -48.31
C ASP A 102 -1.31 11.52 -49.28
N ILE A 103 -2.43 12.03 -48.76
CA ILE A 103 -3.46 12.67 -49.60
C ILE A 103 -2.93 13.95 -50.25
N ASN A 104 -2.16 14.77 -49.52
CA ASN A 104 -1.54 15.97 -50.09
C ASN A 104 -0.48 15.63 -51.15
N ALA A 105 0.19 14.47 -51.05
CA ALA A 105 1.09 14.00 -52.10
C ALA A 105 0.31 13.57 -53.35
N GLN A 106 -0.77 12.79 -53.17
CA GLN A 106 -1.65 12.36 -54.27
C GLN A 106 -2.30 13.55 -54.98
N LEU A 107 -2.80 14.54 -54.24
CA LEU A 107 -3.36 15.76 -54.82
C LEU A 107 -2.34 16.58 -55.60
N ARG A 108 -1.11 16.68 -55.09
CA ARG A 108 -0.01 17.36 -55.82
C ARG A 108 0.32 16.64 -57.12
N GLN A 109 0.44 15.32 -57.09
CA GLN A 109 0.68 14.51 -58.29
C GLN A 109 -0.46 14.65 -59.30
N ALA A 110 -1.71 14.59 -58.85
CA ALA A 110 -2.89 14.76 -59.71
C ALA A 110 -2.93 16.15 -60.37
N ASN A 111 -2.64 17.21 -59.59
CA ASN A 111 -2.51 18.57 -60.13
C ASN A 111 -1.35 18.72 -61.13
N GLU A 112 -0.18 18.13 -60.86
CA GLU A 112 0.97 18.14 -61.78
C GLU A 112 0.65 17.45 -63.11
N THR A 113 -0.15 16.38 -63.07
CA THR A 113 -0.65 15.70 -64.28
C THR A 113 -1.82 16.42 -64.96
N GLY A 114 -2.34 17.50 -64.39
CA GLY A 114 -3.50 18.23 -64.88
C GLY A 114 -4.83 17.45 -64.79
N VAL A 115 -4.84 16.33 -64.06
CA VAL A 115 -6.03 15.49 -63.88
C VAL A 115 -6.65 15.83 -62.53
N GLY A 116 -7.70 16.65 -62.55
CA GLY A 116 -8.50 16.90 -61.34
C GLY A 116 -9.38 15.71 -61.02
N GLU A 117 -8.93 14.77 -60.19
CA GLU A 117 -9.73 13.62 -59.78
C GLU A 117 -10.67 13.96 -58.59
N PRO A 118 -12.00 13.89 -58.77
CA PRO A 118 -12.96 14.18 -57.70
C PRO A 118 -12.82 13.29 -56.45
N HIS A 119 -12.31 12.06 -56.63
CA HIS A 119 -12.08 11.13 -55.52
C HIS A 119 -10.96 11.60 -54.58
N LEU A 120 -9.93 12.27 -55.07
CA LEU A 120 -8.84 12.81 -54.23
C LEU A 120 -9.30 14.00 -53.40
N ILE A 121 -10.18 14.85 -53.96
CA ILE A 121 -10.80 15.97 -53.24
C ILE A 121 -11.66 15.43 -52.09
N ASN A 122 -12.50 14.43 -52.35
CA ASN A 122 -13.32 13.80 -51.30
C ASN A 122 -12.45 13.13 -50.22
N LYS A 123 -11.35 12.48 -50.61
CA LYS A 123 -10.40 11.87 -49.66
C LYS A 123 -9.74 12.92 -48.77
N ALA A 124 -9.36 14.07 -49.34
CA ALA A 124 -8.80 15.21 -48.60
C ALA A 124 -9.81 15.83 -47.63
N MET A 125 -11.04 16.07 -48.08
CA MET A 125 -12.11 16.57 -47.21
C MET A 125 -12.40 15.59 -46.05
N LEU A 126 -12.38 14.28 -46.30
CA LEU A 126 -12.55 13.28 -45.24
C LEU A 126 -11.42 13.33 -44.21
N ALA A 127 -10.17 13.40 -44.66
CA ALA A 127 -9.02 13.47 -43.75
C ALA A 127 -8.97 14.78 -42.96
N GLU A 128 -9.37 15.91 -43.57
CA GLU A 128 -9.49 17.20 -42.88
C GLU A 128 -10.60 17.14 -41.81
N LEU A 129 -11.71 16.49 -42.12
CA LEU A 129 -12.81 16.29 -41.17
C LEU A 129 -12.40 15.34 -40.03
N GLU A 130 -11.57 14.34 -40.30
CA GLU A 130 -10.97 13.46 -39.29
C GLU A 130 -9.97 14.20 -38.38
N ALA A 131 -9.15 15.08 -38.96
CA ALA A 131 -8.25 15.94 -38.21
C ALA A 131 -9.01 16.94 -37.32
N LEU A 132 -10.05 17.59 -37.83
CA LEU A 132 -10.93 18.47 -37.04
C LEU A 132 -11.63 17.74 -35.91
N ARG A 133 -12.01 16.46 -36.12
CA ARG A 133 -12.56 15.61 -35.06
C ARG A 133 -11.51 15.23 -34.02
N ALA A 134 -10.28 14.97 -34.43
CA ALA A 134 -9.18 14.67 -33.50
C ALA A 134 -8.83 15.90 -32.63
N VAL A 135 -8.74 17.10 -33.22
CA VAL A 135 -8.53 18.35 -32.48
C VAL A 135 -9.66 18.57 -31.48
N ARG A 136 -10.93 18.50 -31.91
CA ARG A 136 -12.06 18.66 -30.99
C ARG A 136 -12.12 17.62 -29.86
N ALA A 137 -11.64 16.40 -30.11
CA ALA A 137 -11.55 15.38 -29.06
C ALA A 137 -10.46 15.73 -28.05
N SER A 138 -9.30 16.19 -28.51
CA SER A 138 -8.20 16.70 -27.67
C SER A 138 -8.65 17.87 -26.81
N ASP A 139 -9.26 18.90 -27.43
CA ASP A 139 -9.77 20.08 -26.72
C ASP A 139 -10.76 19.69 -25.62
N ARG A 140 -11.64 18.72 -25.91
CA ARG A 140 -12.61 18.24 -24.93
C ARG A 140 -11.94 17.48 -23.78
N GLY A 141 -10.95 16.64 -24.06
CA GLY A 141 -10.16 15.95 -23.04
C GLY A 141 -9.40 16.93 -22.14
N GLU A 142 -8.84 18.01 -22.71
CA GLU A 142 -8.21 19.08 -21.94
C GLU A 142 -9.23 19.83 -21.05
N LEU A 143 -10.41 20.17 -21.59
CA LEU A 143 -11.46 20.82 -20.82
C LEU A 143 -11.99 19.94 -19.69
N ASP A 144 -12.24 18.65 -19.95
CA ASP A 144 -12.71 17.70 -18.93
C ASP A 144 -11.66 17.55 -17.81
N ALA A 145 -10.37 17.56 -18.14
CA ALA A 145 -9.30 17.57 -17.16
C ALA A 145 -9.23 18.86 -16.34
N MET A 146 -9.43 20.03 -16.96
CA MET A 146 -9.50 21.31 -16.23
C MET A 146 -10.72 21.34 -15.29
N ILE A 147 -11.87 20.83 -15.73
CA ILE A 147 -13.07 20.72 -14.91
C ILE A 147 -12.80 19.83 -13.70
N ALA A 148 -12.20 18.65 -13.89
CA ALA A 148 -11.86 17.75 -12.79
C ALA A 148 -10.88 18.37 -11.78
N GLU A 149 -10.03 19.30 -12.20
CA GLU A 149 -9.12 20.04 -11.32
C GLU A 149 -9.81 21.20 -10.58
N ILE A 150 -10.79 21.86 -11.21
CA ILE A 150 -11.54 23.00 -10.63
C ILE A 150 -12.69 22.55 -9.72
N GLU A 151 -13.39 21.47 -10.05
CA GLU A 151 -14.54 20.95 -9.30
C GLU A 151 -14.29 20.75 -7.79
N PRO A 152 -13.18 20.14 -7.34
CA PRO A 152 -12.89 20.03 -5.91
C PRO A 152 -12.62 21.39 -5.24
N LEU A 153 -12.08 22.38 -5.96
CA LEU A 153 -11.83 23.73 -5.44
C LEU A 153 -13.12 24.56 -5.33
N ALA A 154 -14.10 24.28 -6.19
CA ALA A 154 -15.41 24.95 -6.19
C ALA A 154 -16.36 24.41 -5.10
N GLY A 155 -16.16 23.18 -4.62
CA GLY A 155 -16.96 22.56 -3.55
C GLY A 155 -16.52 22.93 -2.12
N GLU A 156 -15.36 23.58 -1.96
CA GLU A 156 -14.82 24.03 -0.66
C GLU A 156 -15.18 25.49 -0.29
N ALA A 157 -16.02 26.17 -1.08
CA ALA A 157 -16.55 27.52 -0.81
C ALA A 157 -18.04 27.49 -0.45
#